data_AF-A0A3P5ZX33-F1
#
_entry.id   AF-A0A3P5ZX33-F1
#
_cell.length_a   1.000
_cell.length_b   1.000
_cell.length_c   1.000
_cell.angle_alpha   90.00
_cell.angle_beta   90.00
_cell.angle_gamma   90.00
#
_symmetry.space_group_name_H-M   'P 1'
#
loop_
_entity.id
_entity.type
_entity.pdbx_description
1 polymer ?
#
loop_
_entity_poly.entity_id
_entity_poly.type
_entity_poly.pdbx_seq_one_letter_code
_entity_poly.pdbx_strand_id
1 'polypeptide(L)'
;LKSPVSHLRSNSYRERTNKQKKMHLSENEGVEGNTFVVTGGLGYVGAALCLELVRRGARQVRSFDLRNSSPWSDDLRNSGVRCIQGDVTQKQDVDKALDGADCVLHLASYGMSGKEMLQFGRCDEVNINGTCNVLEAVFKHEITRLVYVSTYNVVFGGKEIINGNESLPYYPLDDHVDAYGRSKSIAEQLVLKSNGRPFKNGGKKLYTCAVRPAAIYGPGEDRHLPRIVNLAKMGLLLFKTGEPSVKTDWIYVENLVLAIILASMGLLDDIPGREGEPVAAGQPYFVSDGSPVNTFEFLRPFLRSLDYDLPKFTISVPIAVTLGKIFQGFYTVLYPWLSKSWLPQPLILPAEVYKVGVTHYFSYLKAKEELGYVPFKSSKEGMAATISYWQERKQRSLDGPTIFTWLAVILGMSALFAAGWLPEVGPVPFLRALSLFFFRTMTMVRAVFIISVAVHVGEGIYAWSLAKRVDPDNAMGWFWQTTALGFFSMRFLLKRAKDHQA
;
A
#
# COMPACT_ATOMS: atom_id res chain seq x y z
N LEU A 1 -15.58 64.63 18.06
CA LEU A 1 -16.47 63.74 17.26
C LEU A 1 -15.60 62.78 16.46
N LYS A 2 -15.32 61.59 17.01
CA LYS A 2 -14.59 60.53 16.30
C LYS A 2 -15.59 59.76 15.41
N SER A 3 -15.19 59.54 14.16
CA SER A 3 -15.98 58.89 13.11
C SER A 3 -16.54 57.52 13.53
N PRO A 4 -17.81 57.17 13.20
CA PRO A 4 -18.43 55.89 13.55
C PRO A 4 -17.83 54.65 12.85
N VAL A 5 -16.93 54.84 11.87
CA VAL A 5 -16.50 53.78 10.96
C VAL A 5 -15.31 52.95 11.52
N SER A 6 -14.59 53.45 12.52
CA SER A 6 -13.46 52.73 13.13
C SER A 6 -13.88 51.66 14.15
N HIS A 7 -15.06 51.79 14.76
CA HIS A 7 -15.59 50.82 15.72
C HIS A 7 -16.17 49.56 15.05
N LEU A 8 -16.71 49.66 13.83
CA LEU A 8 -17.26 48.51 13.10
C LEU A 8 -16.18 47.61 12.48
N ARG A 9 -15.05 48.18 12.03
CA ARG A 9 -13.90 47.39 11.52
C ARG A 9 -13.08 46.73 12.62
N SER A 10 -12.96 47.35 13.80
CA SER A 10 -12.24 46.75 14.92
C SER A 10 -13.01 45.62 15.58
N ASN A 11 -14.36 45.69 15.63
CA ASN A 11 -15.19 44.59 16.11
C ASN A 11 -15.22 43.41 15.15
N SER A 12 -15.29 43.60 13.82
CA SER A 12 -15.27 42.47 12.87
C SER A 12 -13.89 41.78 12.77
N TYR A 13 -12.80 42.54 12.99
CA TYR A 13 -11.46 41.97 13.11
C TYR A 13 -11.28 41.24 14.46
N ARG A 14 -11.75 41.81 15.57
CA ARG A 14 -11.77 41.14 16.89
C ARG A 14 -12.63 39.89 16.89
N GLU A 15 -13.80 39.90 16.23
CA GLU A 15 -14.69 38.74 16.07
C GLU A 15 -14.08 37.68 15.15
N ARG A 16 -13.39 38.05 14.06
CA ARG A 16 -12.62 37.11 13.23
C ARG A 16 -11.43 36.51 13.98
N THR A 17 -10.68 37.31 14.75
CA THR A 17 -9.58 36.81 15.57
C THR A 17 -10.07 36.03 16.80
N ASN A 18 -11.27 36.31 17.34
CA ASN A 18 -11.88 35.53 18.41
C ASN A 18 -12.54 34.23 17.90
N LYS A 19 -13.05 34.21 16.66
CA LYS A 19 -13.45 32.96 15.98
C LYS A 19 -12.24 32.09 15.64
N GLN A 20 -11.12 32.67 15.20
CA GLN A 20 -9.87 31.95 14.97
C GLN A 20 -9.17 31.51 16.27
N LYS A 21 -9.30 32.24 17.38
CA LYS A 21 -8.78 31.83 18.70
C LYS A 21 -9.54 30.67 19.36
N LYS A 22 -10.67 30.22 18.80
CA LYS A 22 -11.53 29.17 19.39
C LYS A 22 -11.21 27.73 18.94
N MET A 23 -10.20 27.50 18.10
CA MET A 23 -9.95 26.18 17.50
C MET A 23 -8.46 25.85 17.32
N HIS A 24 -7.71 25.73 18.39
CA HIS A 24 -6.53 24.86 18.35
C HIS A 24 -6.55 24.03 19.62
N LEU A 25 -7.06 22.81 19.50
CA LEU A 25 -6.79 21.76 20.47
C LEU A 25 -5.27 21.60 20.56
N SER A 26 -4.76 21.26 21.75
CA SER A 26 -3.36 20.89 21.87
C SER A 26 -3.06 19.69 20.96
N GLU A 27 -1.81 19.53 20.54
CA GLU A 27 -1.41 18.41 19.67
C GLU A 27 -1.72 17.04 20.32
N ASN A 28 -1.79 16.99 21.65
CA ASN A 28 -1.99 15.79 22.46
C ASN A 28 -3.45 15.62 22.95
N GLU A 29 -4.34 16.57 22.66
CA GLU A 29 -5.70 16.59 23.20
C GLU A 29 -6.46 15.31 22.85
N GLY A 30 -7.11 14.69 23.84
CA GLY A 30 -7.83 13.42 23.66
C GLY A 30 -6.97 12.21 23.28
N VAL A 31 -5.64 12.38 23.21
CA VAL A 31 -4.65 11.31 23.07
C VAL A 31 -3.97 11.05 24.42
N GLU A 32 -3.48 12.11 25.06
CA GLU A 32 -2.82 12.01 26.37
C GLU A 32 -3.73 11.33 27.40
N GLY A 33 -3.16 10.42 28.20
CA GLY A 33 -3.90 9.71 29.25
C GLY A 33 -4.88 8.62 28.77
N ASN A 34 -5.15 8.53 27.47
CA ASN A 34 -6.12 7.59 26.90
C ASN A 34 -5.46 6.28 26.42
N THR A 35 -6.26 5.20 26.38
CA THR A 35 -5.90 3.89 25.84
C THR A 35 -6.44 3.73 24.43
N PHE A 36 -5.56 3.48 23.48
CA PHE A 36 -5.91 3.26 22.08
C PHE A 36 -5.71 1.81 21.66
N VAL A 37 -6.62 1.31 20.83
CA VAL A 37 -6.44 0.05 20.10
C VAL A 37 -6.40 0.35 18.61
N VAL A 38 -5.31 -0.06 17.96
CA VAL A 38 -5.13 0.02 16.51
C VAL A 38 -5.23 -1.39 15.95
N THR A 39 -6.34 -1.72 15.29
CA THR A 39 -6.46 -2.99 14.55
C THR A 39 -5.65 -2.90 13.27
N GLY A 40 -4.92 -3.93 12.86
CA GLY A 40 -3.93 -3.84 11.79
C GLY A 40 -2.69 -3.04 12.20
N GLY A 41 -2.42 -2.98 13.51
CA GLY A 41 -1.37 -2.14 14.09
C GLY A 41 0.06 -2.58 13.75
N LEU A 42 0.26 -3.79 13.21
CA LEU A 42 1.55 -4.20 12.65
C LEU A 42 1.63 -3.91 11.15
N GLY A 43 0.65 -3.23 10.55
CA GLY A 43 0.63 -2.82 9.15
C GLY A 43 1.32 -1.49 8.93
N TYR A 44 1.57 -1.16 7.66
CA TYR A 44 2.29 0.06 7.28
C TYR A 44 1.76 1.34 7.95
N VAL A 45 0.47 1.65 7.77
CA VAL A 45 -0.16 2.82 8.39
C VAL A 45 -0.35 2.61 9.90
N GLY A 46 -0.72 1.40 10.31
CA GLY A 46 -1.01 1.07 11.71
C GLY A 46 0.20 1.22 12.64
N ALA A 47 1.39 0.83 12.17
CA ALA A 47 2.62 0.96 12.93
C ALA A 47 3.00 2.45 13.11
N ALA A 48 2.96 3.24 12.04
CA ALA A 48 3.21 4.68 12.10
C ALA A 48 2.22 5.39 13.04
N LEU A 49 0.94 5.00 13.00
CA LEU A 49 -0.09 5.52 13.89
C LEU A 49 0.16 5.16 15.36
N CYS A 50 0.57 3.91 15.65
CA CYS A 50 0.91 3.49 17.01
C CYS A 50 2.06 4.30 17.59
N LEU A 51 3.14 4.51 16.82
CA LEU A 51 4.30 5.30 17.23
C LEU A 51 3.92 6.75 17.51
N GLU A 52 3.09 7.35 16.65
CA GLU A 52 2.63 8.72 16.82
C GLU A 52 1.72 8.89 18.06
N LEU A 53 0.85 7.92 18.35
CA LEU A 53 0.03 7.94 19.57
C LEU A 53 0.89 7.88 20.84
N VAL A 54 1.94 7.05 20.86
CA VAL A 54 2.91 7.03 21.96
C VAL A 54 3.59 8.38 22.09
N ARG A 55 4.07 8.96 20.98
CA ARG A 55 4.76 10.26 20.99
C ARG A 55 3.88 11.38 21.56
N ARG A 56 2.57 11.32 21.35
CA ARG A 56 1.57 12.26 21.88
C ARG A 56 1.11 11.96 23.31
N GLY A 57 1.74 11.02 24.00
CA GLY A 57 1.49 10.76 25.42
C GLY A 57 0.30 9.83 25.73
N ALA A 58 -0.13 9.01 24.77
CA ALA A 58 -1.13 7.98 25.05
C ALA A 58 -0.72 7.11 26.24
N ARG A 59 -1.62 6.90 27.20
CA ARG A 59 -1.38 6.07 28.40
C ARG A 59 -1.01 4.64 28.01
N GLN A 60 -1.69 4.13 26.99
CA GLN A 60 -1.39 2.81 26.43
C GLN A 60 -1.81 2.75 24.96
N VAL A 61 -0.94 2.19 24.13
CA VAL A 61 -1.25 1.89 22.73
C VAL A 61 -1.18 0.38 22.52
N ARG A 62 -2.24 -0.19 21.98
CA ARG A 62 -2.34 -1.62 21.66
C ARG A 62 -2.37 -1.81 20.15
N SER A 63 -1.39 -2.54 19.63
CA SER A 63 -1.36 -2.96 18.23
C SER A 63 -1.99 -4.34 18.14
N PHE A 64 -3.17 -4.44 17.53
CA PHE A 64 -3.90 -5.71 17.35
C PHE A 64 -3.79 -6.17 15.88
N ASP A 65 -3.11 -7.29 15.60
CA ASP A 65 -2.87 -7.75 14.23
C ASP A 65 -2.84 -9.29 14.16
N LEU A 66 -3.22 -9.84 13.00
CA LEU A 66 -3.14 -11.28 12.72
C LEU A 66 -1.68 -11.76 12.75
N ARG A 67 -0.76 -10.91 12.29
CA ARG A 67 0.66 -11.23 12.24
C ARG A 67 1.25 -11.20 13.65
N ASN A 68 2.22 -12.08 13.87
CA ASN A 68 3.04 -12.05 15.08
C ASN A 68 4.20 -11.03 14.95
N SER A 69 4.66 -10.76 13.72
CA SER A 69 5.76 -9.85 13.46
C SER A 69 5.62 -9.11 12.13
N SER A 70 6.35 -8.00 12.04
CA SER A 70 6.47 -7.10 10.92
C SER A 70 7.83 -6.38 11.00
N PRO A 71 8.29 -5.71 9.93
CA PRO A 71 9.52 -4.92 9.97
C PRO A 71 9.56 -3.82 11.04
N TRP A 72 8.39 -3.40 11.56
CA TRP A 72 8.25 -2.35 12.57
C TRP A 72 8.13 -2.88 14.00
N SER A 73 8.15 -4.21 14.18
CA SER A 73 7.81 -4.82 15.47
C SER A 73 8.75 -4.43 16.59
N ASP A 74 10.04 -4.27 16.30
CA ASP A 74 11.03 -3.87 17.31
C ASP A 74 10.84 -2.40 17.71
N ASP A 75 10.64 -1.50 16.74
CA ASP A 75 10.35 -0.08 17.02
C ASP A 75 9.10 0.08 17.88
N LEU A 76 8.02 -0.65 17.55
CA LEU A 76 6.77 -0.63 18.31
C LEU A 76 6.98 -1.09 19.76
N ARG A 77 7.65 -2.23 19.96
CA ARG A 77 7.92 -2.75 21.32
C ARG A 77 8.84 -1.81 22.12
N ASN A 78 9.88 -1.28 21.49
CA ASN A 78 10.83 -0.37 22.12
C ASN A 78 10.19 0.97 22.50
N SER A 79 9.16 1.40 21.77
CA SER A 79 8.32 2.56 22.11
C SER A 79 7.22 2.26 23.14
N GLY A 80 7.13 1.03 23.66
CA GLY A 80 6.14 0.67 24.67
C GLY A 80 4.75 0.33 24.12
N VAL A 81 4.62 0.08 22.81
CA VAL A 81 3.36 -0.41 22.22
C VAL A 81 3.14 -1.86 22.64
N ARG A 82 1.93 -2.15 23.14
CA ARG A 82 1.52 -3.53 23.46
C ARG A 82 1.05 -4.23 22.18
N CYS A 83 1.90 -5.06 21.59
CA CYS A 83 1.53 -5.91 20.45
C CYS A 83 0.68 -7.10 20.93
N ILE A 84 -0.51 -7.25 20.35
CA ILE A 84 -1.48 -8.31 20.62
C ILE A 84 -1.71 -9.06 19.31
N GLN A 85 -1.27 -10.31 19.25
CA GLN A 85 -1.59 -11.18 18.13
C GLN A 85 -3.03 -11.69 18.25
N GLY A 86 -3.81 -11.53 17.20
CA GLY A 86 -5.13 -12.16 17.08
C GLY A 86 -5.82 -11.79 15.77
N ASP A 87 -6.88 -12.53 15.43
CA ASP A 87 -7.58 -12.34 14.17
C ASP A 87 -8.87 -11.54 14.40
N VAL A 88 -9.06 -10.46 13.63
CA VAL A 88 -10.29 -9.63 13.71
C VAL A 88 -11.56 -10.43 13.36
N THR A 89 -11.42 -11.52 12.62
CA THR A 89 -12.52 -12.46 12.33
C THR A 89 -12.92 -13.30 13.54
N GLN A 90 -12.07 -13.38 14.57
CA GLN A 90 -12.32 -14.12 15.80
C GLN A 90 -12.82 -13.18 16.89
N LYS A 91 -14.11 -13.30 17.22
CA LYS A 91 -14.79 -12.46 18.21
C LYS A 91 -14.06 -12.40 19.57
N GLN A 92 -13.52 -13.53 20.04
CA GLN A 92 -12.83 -13.59 21.33
C GLN A 92 -11.52 -12.81 21.34
N ASP A 93 -10.81 -12.76 20.21
CA ASP A 93 -9.56 -12.03 20.08
C ASP A 93 -9.83 -10.52 20.09
N VAL A 94 -10.85 -10.08 19.34
CA VAL A 94 -11.31 -8.69 19.33
C VAL A 94 -11.78 -8.27 20.72
N ASP A 95 -12.58 -9.10 21.39
CA ASP A 95 -13.08 -8.83 22.74
C ASP A 95 -11.95 -8.57 23.74
N LYS A 96 -10.92 -9.43 23.74
CA LYS A 96 -9.74 -9.28 24.62
C LYS A 96 -8.91 -8.06 24.27
N ALA A 97 -8.76 -7.75 22.98
CA ALA A 97 -7.94 -6.63 22.53
C ALA A 97 -8.55 -5.27 22.94
N LEU A 98 -9.88 -5.18 22.92
CA LEU A 98 -10.64 -3.94 23.13
C LEU A 98 -10.97 -3.64 24.60
N ASP A 99 -10.78 -4.60 25.51
CA ASP A 99 -11.10 -4.47 26.93
C ASP A 99 -10.45 -3.24 27.60
N GLY A 100 -11.27 -2.32 28.10
CA GLY A 100 -10.83 -1.08 28.77
C GLY A 100 -10.15 -0.06 27.87
N ALA A 101 -10.39 -0.09 26.54
CA ALA A 101 -9.92 0.93 25.62
C ALA A 101 -10.83 2.16 25.60
N ASP A 102 -10.24 3.34 25.36
CA ASP A 102 -10.96 4.62 25.27
C ASP A 102 -11.28 4.98 23.81
N CYS A 103 -10.46 4.51 22.86
CA CYS A 103 -10.66 4.73 21.43
C CYS A 103 -10.14 3.56 20.59
N VAL A 104 -10.91 3.18 19.57
CA VAL A 104 -10.51 2.19 18.56
C VAL A 104 -10.26 2.87 17.22
N LEU A 105 -9.10 2.61 16.64
CA LEU A 105 -8.71 3.03 15.29
C LEU A 105 -8.68 1.77 14.42
N HIS A 106 -9.74 1.58 13.63
CA HIS A 106 -9.97 0.34 12.89
C HIS A 106 -9.35 0.41 11.47
N LEU A 107 -8.10 -0.08 11.34
CA LEU A 107 -7.34 -0.14 10.09
C LEU A 107 -7.23 -1.56 9.48
N ALA A 108 -7.61 -2.61 10.21
CA ALA A 108 -7.48 -3.99 9.73
C ALA A 108 -8.33 -4.20 8.46
N SER A 109 -7.69 -4.67 7.39
CA SER A 109 -8.37 -4.87 6.11
C SER A 109 -7.63 -5.81 5.17
N TYR A 110 -8.38 -6.43 4.26
CA TYR A 110 -7.90 -7.39 3.28
C TYR A 110 -8.40 -7.08 1.86
N GLY A 111 -7.60 -7.43 0.84
CA GLY A 111 -8.02 -7.40 -0.57
C GLY A 111 -7.73 -6.11 -1.36
N MET A 112 -6.87 -5.22 -0.88
CA MET A 112 -6.67 -3.89 -1.49
C MET A 112 -5.99 -3.93 -2.88
N SER A 113 -5.15 -4.94 -3.14
CA SER A 113 -4.36 -5.06 -4.37
C SER A 113 -4.00 -6.52 -4.65
N GLY A 114 -3.73 -6.86 -5.90
CA GLY A 114 -3.17 -8.16 -6.29
C GLY A 114 -4.19 -9.28 -6.29
N LYS A 115 -3.70 -10.52 -6.23
CA LYS A 115 -4.55 -11.72 -6.23
C LYS A 115 -5.51 -11.77 -5.04
N GLU A 116 -5.18 -11.07 -3.96
CA GLU A 116 -6.01 -10.88 -2.78
C GLU A 116 -7.33 -10.16 -3.11
N MET A 117 -7.36 -9.30 -4.14
CA MET A 117 -8.60 -8.64 -4.62
C MET A 117 -9.65 -9.65 -5.11
N LEU A 118 -9.21 -10.84 -5.52
CA LEU A 118 -10.06 -11.88 -6.09
C LEU A 118 -10.63 -12.83 -5.01
N GLN A 119 -10.20 -12.71 -3.76
CA GLN A 119 -10.65 -13.56 -2.65
C GLN A 119 -11.88 -12.95 -1.95
N PHE A 120 -13.01 -12.93 -2.65
CA PHE A 120 -14.26 -12.31 -2.17
C PHE A 120 -14.67 -12.76 -0.76
N GLY A 121 -14.67 -14.08 -0.50
CA GLY A 121 -15.03 -14.61 0.82
C GLY A 121 -14.12 -14.08 1.93
N ARG A 122 -12.81 -14.05 1.71
CA ARG A 122 -11.86 -13.53 2.70
C ARG A 122 -11.99 -12.02 2.90
N CYS A 123 -12.28 -11.28 1.84
CA CYS A 123 -12.58 -9.84 1.94
C CYS A 123 -13.81 -9.59 2.83
N ASP A 124 -14.90 -10.35 2.63
CA ASP A 124 -16.12 -10.20 3.43
C ASP A 124 -15.90 -10.62 4.89
N GLU A 125 -15.21 -11.74 5.13
CA GLU A 125 -14.84 -12.18 6.47
C GLU A 125 -14.06 -11.09 7.24
N VAL A 126 -13.02 -10.54 6.63
CA VAL A 126 -12.13 -9.59 7.32
C VAL A 126 -12.77 -8.20 7.40
N ASN A 127 -13.24 -7.67 6.28
CA ASN A 127 -13.68 -6.28 6.21
C ASN A 127 -15.09 -6.09 6.76
N ILE A 128 -16.02 -7.04 6.55
CA ILE A 128 -17.41 -6.91 7.03
C ILE A 128 -17.55 -7.58 8.39
N ASN A 129 -17.31 -8.89 8.48
CA ASN A 129 -17.55 -9.63 9.73
C ASN A 129 -16.56 -9.19 10.83
N GLY A 130 -15.30 -8.91 10.46
CA GLY A 130 -14.33 -8.31 11.37
C GLY A 130 -14.78 -6.95 11.91
N THR A 131 -15.36 -6.08 11.07
CA THR A 131 -15.94 -4.80 11.52
C THR A 131 -17.13 -5.04 12.46
N CYS A 132 -17.99 -6.02 12.17
CA CYS A 132 -19.09 -6.39 13.07
C CYS A 132 -18.59 -6.84 14.45
N ASN A 133 -17.52 -7.65 14.50
CA ASN A 133 -16.91 -8.06 15.76
C ASN A 133 -16.36 -6.86 16.55
N VAL A 134 -15.72 -5.90 15.86
CA VAL A 134 -15.23 -4.65 16.47
C VAL A 134 -16.40 -3.83 17.04
N LEU A 135 -17.47 -3.64 16.27
CA LEU A 135 -18.66 -2.92 16.74
C LEU A 135 -19.29 -3.60 17.96
N GLU A 136 -19.42 -4.92 17.96
CA GLU A 136 -19.95 -5.66 19.11
C GLU A 136 -19.10 -5.47 20.37
N ALA A 137 -17.78 -5.57 20.24
CA ALA A 137 -16.85 -5.35 21.35
C ALA A 137 -16.86 -3.89 21.84
N VAL A 138 -16.96 -2.92 20.92
CA VAL A 138 -17.12 -1.49 21.26
C VAL A 138 -18.36 -1.26 22.11
N PHE A 139 -19.50 -1.86 21.77
CA PHE A 139 -20.73 -1.74 22.57
C PHE A 139 -20.63 -2.49 23.91
N LYS A 140 -19.96 -3.65 23.94
CA LYS A 140 -19.77 -4.44 25.16
C LYS A 140 -18.91 -3.73 26.19
N HIS A 141 -17.83 -3.09 25.74
CA HIS A 141 -16.85 -2.39 26.58
C HIS A 141 -17.13 -0.89 26.72
N GLU A 142 -18.26 -0.42 26.19
CA GLU A 142 -18.71 0.98 26.26
C GLU A 142 -17.67 1.99 25.75
N ILE A 143 -16.93 1.61 24.69
CA ILE A 143 -15.88 2.44 24.09
C ILE A 143 -16.52 3.59 23.33
N THR A 144 -16.22 4.83 23.70
CA THR A 144 -16.95 6.01 23.20
C THR A 144 -16.55 6.44 21.79
N ARG A 145 -15.35 6.08 21.31
CA ARG A 145 -14.81 6.58 20.03
C ARG A 145 -14.33 5.45 19.11
N LEU A 146 -14.87 5.42 17.90
CA LEU A 146 -14.43 4.52 16.83
C LEU A 146 -14.13 5.30 15.54
N VAL A 147 -12.87 5.30 15.12
CA VAL A 147 -12.46 5.83 13.80
C VAL A 147 -12.24 4.64 12.86
N TYR A 148 -12.97 4.63 11.75
CA TYR A 148 -12.80 3.61 10.72
C TYR A 148 -11.98 4.14 9.55
N VAL A 149 -10.89 3.45 9.21
CA VAL A 149 -10.11 3.80 8.01
C VAL A 149 -10.72 3.08 6.81
N SER A 150 -11.46 3.85 6.03
CA SER A 150 -12.15 3.44 4.81
C SER A 150 -11.27 3.66 3.58
N THR A 151 -11.84 4.05 2.45
CA THR A 151 -11.14 4.26 1.18
C THR A 151 -12.00 5.09 0.24
N TYR A 152 -11.39 5.84 -0.68
CA TYR A 152 -12.15 6.49 -1.75
C TYR A 152 -12.89 5.50 -2.68
N ASN A 153 -12.49 4.22 -2.70
CA ASN A 153 -13.15 3.20 -3.51
C ASN A 153 -14.62 3.00 -3.12
N VAL A 154 -15.07 3.48 -1.96
CA VAL A 154 -16.49 3.38 -1.57
C VAL A 154 -17.45 4.22 -2.43
N VAL A 155 -16.92 5.21 -3.17
CA VAL A 155 -17.70 6.05 -4.10
C VAL A 155 -17.22 5.94 -5.56
N PHE A 156 -16.14 5.19 -5.82
CA PHE A 156 -15.49 5.13 -7.12
C PHE A 156 -15.51 3.72 -7.71
N GLY A 157 -15.92 3.61 -8.97
CA GLY A 157 -15.92 2.36 -9.73
C GLY A 157 -15.61 2.58 -11.23
N GLY A 158 -14.64 3.44 -11.53
CA GLY A 158 -14.15 3.63 -12.91
C GLY A 158 -14.90 4.67 -13.75
N LYS A 159 -15.73 5.51 -13.12
CA LYS A 159 -16.27 6.74 -13.71
C LYS A 159 -15.47 7.94 -13.22
N GLU A 160 -15.30 8.95 -14.08
CA GLU A 160 -14.52 10.14 -13.75
C GLU A 160 -15.13 10.89 -12.55
N ILE A 161 -14.27 11.30 -11.61
CA ILE A 161 -14.64 12.15 -10.47
C ILE A 161 -13.60 13.27 -10.35
N ILE A 162 -14.03 14.51 -10.52
CA ILE A 162 -13.16 15.68 -10.43
C ILE A 162 -13.57 16.46 -9.18
N ASN A 163 -12.65 16.55 -8.22
CA ASN A 163 -12.87 17.29 -6.97
C ASN A 163 -14.13 16.83 -6.21
N GLY A 164 -14.35 15.50 -6.15
CA GLY A 164 -15.48 14.90 -5.46
C GLY A 164 -15.45 15.19 -3.95
N ASN A 165 -16.61 15.18 -3.28
CA ASN A 165 -16.70 15.41 -1.84
C ASN A 165 -17.61 14.37 -1.16
N GLU A 166 -17.82 14.51 0.14
CA GLU A 166 -18.55 13.58 0.99
C GLU A 166 -20.05 13.41 0.63
N SER A 167 -20.62 14.32 -0.18
CA SER A 167 -22.00 14.21 -0.67
C SER A 167 -22.18 13.16 -1.78
N LEU A 168 -21.07 12.66 -2.34
CA LEU A 168 -21.13 11.61 -3.34
C LEU A 168 -21.79 10.35 -2.75
N PRO A 169 -22.73 9.73 -3.49
CA PRO A 169 -23.35 8.49 -3.05
C PRO A 169 -22.32 7.36 -3.03
N TYR A 170 -22.56 6.36 -2.18
CA TYR A 170 -21.86 5.10 -2.28
C TYR A 170 -22.00 4.53 -3.70
N TYR A 171 -20.91 3.97 -4.21
CA TYR A 171 -20.94 3.25 -5.46
C TYR A 171 -21.84 2.00 -5.31
N PRO A 172 -22.69 1.67 -6.29
CA PRO A 172 -23.59 0.53 -6.17
C PRO A 172 -22.84 -0.78 -5.86
N LEU A 173 -23.34 -1.54 -4.89
CA LEU A 173 -22.64 -2.72 -4.37
C LEU A 173 -22.40 -3.78 -5.45
N ASP A 174 -23.36 -3.96 -6.36
CA ASP A 174 -23.33 -4.95 -7.44
C ASP A 174 -22.44 -4.53 -8.62
N ASP A 175 -22.11 -3.24 -8.73
CA ASP A 175 -21.28 -2.70 -9.82
C ASP A 175 -19.78 -2.74 -9.50
N HIS A 176 -19.40 -2.99 -8.24
CA HIS A 176 -17.98 -3.05 -7.86
C HIS A 176 -17.26 -4.17 -8.58
N VAL A 177 -16.17 -3.82 -9.29
CA VAL A 177 -15.31 -4.78 -9.97
C VAL A 177 -14.30 -5.48 -9.05
N ASP A 178 -14.18 -5.04 -7.79
CA ASP A 178 -13.35 -5.66 -6.76
C ASP A 178 -14.08 -5.85 -5.43
N ALA A 179 -13.77 -6.97 -4.76
CA ALA A 179 -14.34 -7.33 -3.47
C ALA A 179 -14.03 -6.33 -2.36
N TYR A 180 -12.87 -5.67 -2.45
CA TYR A 180 -12.40 -4.72 -1.44
C TYR A 180 -13.25 -3.46 -1.40
N GLY A 181 -13.45 -2.78 -2.53
CA GLY A 181 -14.33 -1.61 -2.62
C GLY A 181 -15.72 -1.91 -2.05
N ARG A 182 -16.35 -3.00 -2.52
CA ARG A 182 -17.68 -3.44 -2.05
C ARG A 182 -17.72 -3.68 -0.54
N SER A 183 -16.80 -4.49 -0.02
CA SER A 183 -16.80 -4.85 1.40
C SER A 183 -16.49 -3.66 2.32
N LYS A 184 -15.61 -2.74 1.88
CA LYS A 184 -15.36 -1.48 2.59
C LYS A 184 -16.56 -0.54 2.58
N SER A 185 -17.34 -0.48 1.49
CA SER A 185 -18.60 0.28 1.43
C SER A 185 -19.62 -0.22 2.45
N ILE A 186 -19.77 -1.54 2.59
CA ILE A 186 -20.69 -2.15 3.57
C ILE A 186 -20.23 -1.85 4.99
N ALA A 187 -18.95 -2.07 5.29
CA ALA A 187 -18.38 -1.85 6.61
C ALA A 187 -18.41 -0.37 7.03
N GLU A 188 -18.13 0.57 6.12
CA GLU A 188 -18.25 2.01 6.40
C GLU A 188 -19.69 2.38 6.79
N GLN A 189 -20.68 1.88 6.04
CA GLN A 189 -22.09 2.11 6.35
C GLN A 189 -22.49 1.52 7.72
N LEU A 190 -21.99 0.34 8.09
CA LEU A 190 -22.26 -0.27 9.39
C LEU A 190 -21.69 0.58 10.53
N VAL A 191 -20.46 1.08 10.38
CA VAL A 191 -19.82 1.96 11.37
C VAL A 191 -20.60 3.26 11.51
N LEU A 192 -20.84 3.99 10.40
CA LEU A 192 -21.52 5.28 10.45
C LEU A 192 -22.97 5.18 10.94
N LYS A 193 -23.69 4.10 10.61
CA LYS A 193 -25.04 3.83 11.15
C LYS A 193 -25.05 3.52 12.65
N SER A 194 -23.90 3.13 13.22
CA SER A 194 -23.77 2.86 14.66
C SER A 194 -23.50 4.12 15.48
N ASN A 195 -23.22 5.26 14.83
CA ASN A 195 -23.04 6.55 15.49
C ASN A 195 -24.27 6.96 16.30
N GLY A 196 -24.05 7.53 17.48
CA GLY A 196 -25.07 8.06 18.38
C GLY A 196 -25.84 6.98 19.14
N ARG A 197 -25.54 5.70 18.94
CA ARG A 197 -26.23 4.60 19.63
C ARG A 197 -25.82 4.55 21.12
N PRO A 198 -26.78 4.51 22.06
CA PRO A 198 -26.47 4.51 23.49
C PRO A 198 -25.90 3.16 23.96
N PHE A 199 -25.08 3.19 25.00
CA PHE A 199 -24.62 1.99 25.69
C PHE A 199 -25.69 1.46 26.67
N LYS A 200 -25.52 0.22 27.15
CA LYS A 200 -26.53 -0.43 28.00
C LYS A 200 -26.52 0.07 29.44
N ASN A 201 -25.35 0.39 30.00
CA ASN A 201 -25.20 0.62 31.44
C ASN A 201 -24.94 2.09 31.80
N GLY A 202 -25.05 3.03 30.86
CA GLY A 202 -24.75 4.44 31.11
C GLY A 202 -25.38 5.43 30.14
N GLY A 203 -25.35 6.71 30.50
CA GLY A 203 -25.82 7.83 29.66
C GLY A 203 -24.88 8.23 28.53
N LYS A 204 -23.85 7.43 28.23
CA LYS A 204 -22.91 7.65 27.13
C LYS A 204 -23.37 6.95 25.86
N LYS A 205 -22.89 7.42 24.71
CA LYS A 205 -23.17 6.87 23.39
C LYS A 205 -21.89 6.72 22.57
N LEU A 206 -21.94 5.86 21.56
CA LEU A 206 -20.84 5.66 20.62
C LEU A 206 -20.78 6.83 19.62
N TYR A 207 -19.62 7.43 19.45
CA TYR A 207 -19.32 8.32 18.33
C TYR A 207 -18.40 7.63 17.33
N THR A 208 -18.76 7.71 16.05
CA THR A 208 -17.98 7.10 14.98
C THR A 208 -17.70 8.08 13.85
N CYS A 209 -16.57 7.95 13.17
CA CYS A 209 -16.31 8.61 11.90
C CYS A 209 -15.54 7.68 10.94
N ALA A 210 -15.48 8.07 9.66
CA ALA A 210 -14.76 7.33 8.64
C ALA A 210 -13.76 8.23 7.90
N VAL A 211 -12.53 7.75 7.73
CA VAL A 211 -11.49 8.43 6.94
C VAL A 211 -11.34 7.71 5.61
N ARG A 212 -11.53 8.41 4.49
CA ARG A 212 -11.42 7.92 3.11
C ARG A 212 -10.11 8.45 2.49
N PRO A 213 -8.96 7.79 2.73
CA PRO A 213 -7.69 8.21 2.18
C PRO A 213 -7.62 8.01 0.67
N ALA A 214 -6.83 8.87 0.02
CA ALA A 214 -6.29 8.68 -1.32
C ALA A 214 -5.25 7.54 -1.38
N ALA A 215 -4.55 7.37 -2.51
CA ALA A 215 -3.50 6.35 -2.63
C ALA A 215 -2.33 6.63 -1.66
N ILE A 216 -2.03 5.65 -0.80
CA ILE A 216 -1.08 5.85 0.30
C ILE A 216 0.34 5.51 -0.17
N TYR A 217 1.31 6.37 0.15
CA TYR A 217 2.72 6.14 -0.15
C TYR A 217 3.62 6.64 1.00
N GLY A 218 4.90 6.28 0.93
CA GLY A 218 5.92 6.69 1.89
C GLY A 218 6.95 5.58 2.18
N PRO A 219 7.96 5.88 3.03
CA PRO A 219 8.92 4.91 3.54
C PRO A 219 8.23 3.72 4.21
N GLY A 220 8.56 2.50 3.81
CA GLY A 220 7.98 1.30 4.42
C GLY A 220 6.71 0.76 3.77
N GLU A 221 6.15 1.42 2.74
CA GLU A 221 5.00 0.86 2.02
C GLU A 221 5.30 -0.56 1.50
N ASP A 222 4.47 -1.53 1.89
CA ASP A 222 4.77 -2.96 1.80
C ASP A 222 3.87 -3.72 0.82
N ARG A 223 2.97 -3.04 0.08
CA ARG A 223 2.06 -3.68 -0.89
C ARG A 223 2.23 -3.20 -2.32
N HIS A 224 2.01 -1.93 -2.59
CA HIS A 224 1.92 -1.37 -3.95
C HIS A 224 3.30 -1.12 -4.57
N LEU A 225 4.16 -0.38 -3.89
CA LEU A 225 5.51 -0.06 -4.35
C LEU A 225 6.35 -1.32 -4.53
N PRO A 226 6.35 -2.33 -3.62
CA PRO A 226 7.07 -3.58 -3.87
C PRO A 226 6.60 -4.31 -5.11
N ARG A 227 5.28 -4.35 -5.37
CA ARG A 227 4.75 -4.97 -6.60
C ARG A 227 5.20 -4.23 -7.85
N ILE A 228 5.12 -2.90 -7.85
CA ILE A 228 5.56 -2.07 -8.97
C ILE A 228 7.07 -2.23 -9.21
N VAL A 229 7.89 -2.17 -8.16
CA VAL A 229 9.34 -2.37 -8.25
C VAL A 229 9.67 -3.78 -8.75
N ASN A 230 8.97 -4.81 -8.27
CA ASN A 230 9.19 -6.18 -8.74
C ASN A 230 8.83 -6.35 -10.22
N LEU A 231 7.71 -5.76 -10.67
CA LEU A 231 7.35 -5.75 -12.10
C LEU A 231 8.41 -5.02 -12.92
N ALA A 232 8.89 -3.86 -12.46
CA ALA A 232 9.95 -3.11 -13.13
C ALA A 232 11.25 -3.91 -13.22
N LYS A 233 11.69 -4.51 -12.11
CA LYS A 233 12.86 -5.39 -12.02
C LYS A 233 12.76 -6.58 -12.96
N MET A 234 11.59 -7.21 -13.06
CA MET A 234 11.34 -8.32 -13.98
C MET A 234 11.22 -7.88 -15.44
N GLY A 235 11.15 -6.59 -15.74
CA GLY A 235 10.85 -6.06 -17.08
C GLY A 235 9.39 -6.21 -17.50
N LEU A 236 8.49 -6.44 -16.54
CA LEU A 236 7.05 -6.67 -16.74
C LEU A 236 6.20 -5.42 -16.48
N LEU A 237 6.81 -4.27 -16.23
CA LEU A 237 6.15 -2.97 -16.29
C LEU A 237 6.01 -2.55 -17.77
N LEU A 238 5.08 -3.19 -18.49
CA LEU A 238 5.06 -3.19 -19.96
C LEU A 238 4.40 -1.96 -20.59
N PHE A 239 3.41 -1.37 -19.93
CA PHE A 239 2.63 -0.27 -20.49
C PHE A 239 2.14 0.71 -19.42
N LYS A 240 1.89 1.94 -19.84
CA LYS A 240 1.08 2.92 -19.12
C LYS A 240 -0.39 2.72 -19.49
N THR A 241 -1.29 3.05 -18.58
CA THR A 241 -2.73 2.89 -18.77
C THR A 241 -3.42 4.24 -18.68
N GLY A 242 -4.27 4.54 -19.65
CA GLY A 242 -5.00 5.81 -19.70
C GLY A 242 -4.19 6.96 -20.32
N GLU A 243 -4.84 8.11 -20.44
CA GLU A 243 -4.26 9.31 -21.04
C GLU A 243 -3.29 10.03 -20.09
N PRO A 244 -2.30 10.78 -20.60
CA PRO A 244 -1.39 11.59 -19.76
C PRO A 244 -2.12 12.64 -18.90
N SER A 245 -3.32 13.04 -19.30
CA SER A 245 -4.19 14.00 -18.61
C SER A 245 -4.86 13.42 -17.36
N VAL A 246 -4.89 12.09 -17.20
CA VAL A 246 -5.51 11.41 -16.06
C VAL A 246 -4.84 11.85 -14.76
N LYS A 247 -5.64 12.26 -13.76
CA LYS A 247 -5.17 12.67 -12.44
C LYS A 247 -5.76 11.83 -11.33
N THR A 248 -4.91 11.51 -10.37
CA THR A 248 -5.22 10.73 -9.17
C THR A 248 -4.61 11.43 -7.96
N ASP A 249 -5.24 11.32 -6.80
CA ASP A 249 -4.68 11.84 -5.55
C ASP A 249 -3.84 10.80 -4.81
N TRP A 250 -2.86 11.31 -4.08
CA TRP A 250 -1.98 10.56 -3.19
C TRP A 250 -1.98 11.18 -1.79
N ILE A 251 -1.68 10.37 -0.79
CA ILE A 251 -1.49 10.82 0.58
C ILE A 251 -0.22 10.22 1.19
N TYR A 252 0.63 11.07 1.74
CA TYR A 252 1.80 10.61 2.48
C TYR A 252 1.38 9.96 3.80
N VAL A 253 2.01 8.86 4.18
CA VAL A 253 1.61 8.08 5.37
C VAL A 253 1.49 8.90 6.65
N GLU A 254 2.41 9.84 6.89
CA GLU A 254 2.32 10.67 8.10
C GLU A 254 1.20 11.71 8.03
N ASN A 255 0.88 12.22 6.84
CA ASN A 255 -0.30 13.07 6.65
C ASN A 255 -1.58 12.26 6.93
N LEU A 256 -1.63 10.99 6.51
CA LEU A 256 -2.74 10.10 6.84
C LEU A 256 -2.84 9.82 8.35
N VAL A 257 -1.71 9.57 9.02
CA VAL A 257 -1.67 9.40 10.48
C VAL A 257 -2.23 10.64 11.18
N LEU A 258 -1.81 11.84 10.76
CA LEU A 258 -2.36 13.10 11.27
C LEU A 258 -3.88 13.16 11.07
N ALA A 259 -4.38 12.86 9.87
CA ALA A 259 -5.81 12.85 9.59
C ALA A 259 -6.59 11.90 10.51
N ILE A 260 -6.08 10.70 10.76
CA ILE A 260 -6.73 9.71 11.64
C ILE A 260 -6.77 10.20 13.08
N ILE A 261 -5.69 10.81 13.57
CA ILE A 261 -5.64 11.37 14.93
C ILE A 261 -6.61 12.54 15.05
N LEU A 262 -6.61 13.48 14.10
CA LEU A 262 -7.55 14.60 14.08
C LEU A 262 -9.00 14.12 14.02
N ALA A 263 -9.29 13.07 13.26
CA ALA A 263 -10.60 12.44 13.24
C ALA A 263 -10.99 11.87 14.61
N SER A 264 -10.05 11.25 15.33
CA SER A 264 -10.28 10.75 16.70
C SER A 264 -10.49 11.87 17.73
N MET A 265 -9.84 13.02 17.54
CA MET A 265 -10.01 14.23 18.34
C MET A 265 -11.35 14.92 18.03
N GLY A 266 -11.79 14.87 16.77
CA GLY A 266 -13.09 15.38 16.34
C GLY A 266 -14.28 14.60 16.93
N LEU A 267 -14.05 13.45 17.57
CA LEU A 267 -15.04 12.65 18.29
C LEU A 267 -15.09 12.94 19.80
N LEU A 268 -14.28 13.87 20.32
CA LEU A 268 -14.34 14.28 21.73
C LEU A 268 -15.63 15.07 22.00
N ASP A 269 -16.36 14.68 23.04
CA ASP A 269 -17.62 15.28 23.48
C ASP A 269 -17.48 16.12 24.77
N ASP A 270 -16.26 16.23 25.30
CA ASP A 270 -15.93 16.87 26.57
C ASP A 270 -15.05 18.12 26.41
N ILE A 271 -14.85 18.62 25.19
CA ILE A 271 -14.05 19.81 24.92
C ILE A 271 -14.75 21.05 25.53
N PRO A 272 -14.13 21.78 26.48
CA PRO A 272 -14.74 22.96 27.09
C PRO A 272 -15.13 24.03 26.06
N GLY A 273 -16.38 24.48 26.11
CA GLY A 273 -16.90 25.52 25.21
C GLY A 273 -17.31 25.02 23.81
N ARG A 274 -17.31 23.71 23.57
CA ARG A 274 -18.02 23.07 22.46
C ARG A 274 -19.24 22.32 23.00
N GLU A 275 -20.40 22.94 22.89
CA GLU A 275 -21.69 22.29 23.19
C GLU A 275 -22.23 21.59 21.93
N GLY A 276 -22.81 20.40 22.09
CA GLY A 276 -23.43 19.64 21.00
C GLY A 276 -22.74 18.31 20.71
N GLU A 277 -23.12 17.68 19.59
CA GLU A 277 -22.45 16.46 19.15
C GLU A 277 -21.03 16.77 18.64
N PRO A 278 -20.06 15.86 18.85
CA PRO A 278 -18.72 16.01 18.30
C PRO A 278 -18.76 16.24 16.80
N VAL A 279 -17.90 17.13 16.29
CA VAL A 279 -17.92 17.55 14.88
C VAL A 279 -17.75 16.38 13.90
N ALA A 280 -17.00 15.34 14.29
CA ALA A 280 -16.76 14.16 13.47
C ALA A 280 -17.85 13.09 13.59
N ALA A 281 -18.82 13.23 14.51
CA ALA A 281 -19.82 12.21 14.77
C ALA A 281 -20.68 11.92 13.53
N GLY A 282 -20.64 10.66 13.08
CA GLY A 282 -21.38 10.16 11.92
C GLY A 282 -20.83 10.62 10.57
N GLN A 283 -19.64 11.24 10.55
CA GLN A 283 -19.11 11.86 9.34
C GLN A 283 -18.06 10.99 8.62
N PRO A 284 -18.13 10.89 7.28
CA PRO A 284 -16.98 10.52 6.46
C PRO A 284 -16.12 11.74 6.14
N TYR A 285 -14.84 11.52 5.83
CA TYR A 285 -13.87 12.55 5.43
C TYR A 285 -12.92 12.05 4.34
N PHE A 286 -12.87 12.72 3.20
CA PHE A 286 -11.79 12.51 2.22
C PHE A 286 -10.50 13.20 2.68
N VAL A 287 -9.37 12.50 2.54
CA VAL A 287 -8.05 13.04 2.90
C VAL A 287 -7.02 12.72 1.82
N SER A 288 -6.27 13.75 1.41
CA SER A 288 -5.18 13.67 0.43
C SER A 288 -4.10 14.71 0.75
N ASP A 289 -2.98 14.67 0.01
CA ASP A 289 -1.96 15.73 0.03
C ASP A 289 -2.42 16.98 -0.75
N GLY A 290 -3.55 16.92 -1.47
CA GLY A 290 -4.08 18.05 -2.24
C GLY A 290 -3.35 18.36 -3.53
N SER A 291 -2.61 17.40 -4.09
CA SER A 291 -1.84 17.56 -5.33
C SER A 291 -2.17 16.48 -6.38
N PRO A 292 -3.35 16.56 -7.03
CA PRO A 292 -3.74 15.57 -8.03
C PRO A 292 -2.76 15.54 -9.21
N VAL A 293 -2.24 14.36 -9.50
CA VAL A 293 -1.19 14.16 -10.50
C VAL A 293 -1.39 12.84 -11.22
N ASN A 294 -0.85 12.72 -12.44
CA ASN A 294 -0.84 11.44 -13.14
C ASN A 294 0.01 10.41 -12.37
N THR A 295 -0.53 9.21 -12.14
CA THR A 295 0.16 8.15 -11.38
C THR A 295 1.55 7.82 -11.93
N PHE A 296 1.73 7.78 -13.25
CA PHE A 296 3.05 7.47 -13.84
C PHE A 296 4.04 8.63 -13.69
N GLU A 297 3.57 9.88 -13.73
CA GLU A 297 4.41 11.05 -13.44
C GLU A 297 4.79 11.13 -11.96
N PHE A 298 3.87 10.78 -11.07
CA PHE A 298 4.13 10.68 -9.64
C PHE A 298 5.21 9.63 -9.33
N LEU A 299 5.12 8.44 -9.94
CA LEU A 299 6.07 7.34 -9.75
C LEU A 299 7.37 7.51 -10.55
N ARG A 300 7.44 8.44 -11.51
CA ARG A 300 8.63 8.68 -12.36
C ARG A 300 9.91 8.92 -11.56
N PRO A 301 9.98 9.89 -10.61
CA PRO A 301 11.20 10.13 -9.84
C PRO A 301 11.59 8.89 -9.02
N PHE A 302 10.61 8.18 -8.46
CA PHE A 302 10.81 6.96 -7.71
C PHE A 302 11.48 5.87 -8.54
N LEU A 303 10.89 5.48 -9.68
CA LEU A 303 11.43 4.42 -10.52
C LEU A 303 12.82 4.76 -11.08
N ARG A 304 13.02 6.01 -11.53
CA ARG A 304 14.32 6.47 -12.03
C ARG A 304 15.41 6.43 -10.96
N SER A 305 15.08 6.79 -9.72
CA SER A 305 16.04 6.73 -8.60
C SER A 305 16.50 5.30 -8.27
N LEU A 306 15.74 4.29 -8.72
CA LEU A 306 16.02 2.87 -8.58
C LEU A 306 16.55 2.25 -9.89
N ASP A 307 17.02 3.06 -10.85
CA ASP A 307 17.49 2.62 -12.18
C ASP A 307 16.45 1.86 -13.01
N TYR A 308 15.15 2.12 -12.79
CA TYR A 308 14.08 1.53 -13.57
C TYR A 308 13.42 2.56 -14.48
N ASP A 309 13.21 2.18 -15.73
CA ASP A 309 12.51 3.00 -16.71
C ASP A 309 10.99 2.87 -16.58
N LEU A 310 10.29 3.94 -16.92
CA LEU A 310 8.86 3.90 -17.15
C LEU A 310 8.52 3.16 -18.46
N PRO A 311 7.33 2.57 -18.57
CA PRO A 311 6.89 1.99 -19.84
C PRO A 311 6.87 3.02 -20.96
N LYS A 312 7.35 2.60 -22.14
CA LYS A 312 7.34 3.42 -23.36
C LYS A 312 5.97 3.40 -24.04
N PHE A 313 5.26 2.28 -23.94
CA PHE A 313 3.96 2.09 -24.56
C PHE A 313 2.83 2.55 -23.63
N THR A 314 1.75 3.05 -24.22
CA THR A 314 0.51 3.39 -23.52
C THR A 314 -0.62 2.62 -24.16
N ILE A 315 -1.52 2.08 -23.35
CA ILE A 315 -2.77 1.45 -23.81
C ILE A 315 -3.98 2.18 -23.24
N SER A 316 -5.07 2.20 -24.02
CA SER A 316 -6.33 2.80 -23.58
C SER A 316 -6.99 1.98 -22.47
N VAL A 317 -7.83 2.64 -21.67
CA VAL A 317 -8.54 2.01 -20.54
C VAL A 317 -9.34 0.77 -20.97
N PRO A 318 -10.14 0.77 -22.07
CA PRO A 318 -10.90 -0.41 -22.47
C PRO A 318 -10.04 -1.62 -22.82
N ILE A 319 -8.89 -1.40 -23.47
CA ILE A 319 -7.94 -2.47 -23.79
C ILE A 319 -7.33 -3.02 -22.49
N ALA A 320 -6.91 -2.13 -21.59
CA ALA A 320 -6.34 -2.53 -20.30
C ALA A 320 -7.34 -3.30 -19.42
N VAL A 321 -8.62 -2.87 -19.38
CA VAL A 321 -9.70 -3.59 -18.69
C VAL A 321 -9.90 -4.98 -19.28
N THR A 322 -9.87 -5.10 -20.61
CA THR A 322 -10.01 -6.40 -21.28
C THR A 322 -8.88 -7.36 -20.90
N LEU A 323 -7.62 -6.88 -20.91
CA LEU A 323 -6.47 -7.63 -20.40
C LEU A 323 -6.65 -8.01 -18.93
N GLY A 324 -7.10 -7.06 -18.09
CA GLY A 324 -7.39 -7.31 -16.69
C GLY A 324 -8.44 -8.39 -16.47
N LYS A 325 -9.50 -8.45 -17.30
CA LYS A 325 -10.53 -9.49 -17.24
C LYS A 325 -9.98 -10.87 -17.62
N ILE A 326 -9.04 -10.94 -18.57
CA ILE A 326 -8.36 -12.20 -18.92
C ILE A 326 -7.54 -12.69 -17.73
N PHE A 327 -6.75 -11.81 -17.09
CA PHE A 327 -6.03 -12.17 -15.86
C PHE A 327 -6.98 -12.58 -14.75
N GLN A 328 -8.05 -11.83 -14.52
CA GLN A 328 -9.08 -12.20 -13.54
C GLN A 328 -9.63 -13.60 -13.82
N GLY A 329 -10.03 -13.90 -15.06
CA GLY A 329 -10.53 -15.24 -15.44
C GLY A 329 -9.51 -16.35 -15.16
N PHE A 330 -8.24 -16.14 -15.53
CA PHE A 330 -7.16 -17.09 -15.24
C PHE A 330 -6.99 -17.33 -13.73
N TYR A 331 -6.94 -16.26 -12.93
CA TYR A 331 -6.76 -16.37 -11.48
C TYR A 331 -8.01 -16.92 -10.78
N THR A 332 -9.21 -16.75 -11.34
CA THR A 332 -10.43 -17.40 -10.84
C THR A 332 -10.35 -18.92 -10.97
N VAL A 333 -9.78 -19.45 -12.07
CA VAL A 333 -9.53 -20.90 -12.19
C VAL A 333 -8.53 -21.37 -11.13
N LEU A 334 -7.58 -20.50 -10.76
CA LEU A 334 -6.57 -20.77 -9.74
C LEU A 334 -7.03 -20.43 -8.31
N TYR A 335 -8.33 -20.16 -8.10
CA TYR A 335 -8.88 -19.73 -6.81
C TYR A 335 -8.40 -20.56 -5.60
N PRO A 336 -8.40 -21.91 -5.65
CA PRO A 336 -7.97 -22.75 -4.52
C PRO A 336 -6.50 -22.53 -4.09
N TRP A 337 -5.68 -21.96 -4.98
CA TRP A 337 -4.25 -21.74 -4.74
C TRP A 337 -3.88 -20.25 -4.60
N LEU A 338 -4.85 -19.33 -4.57
CA LEU A 338 -4.56 -17.88 -4.46
C LEU A 338 -3.76 -17.53 -3.21
N SER A 339 -3.96 -18.25 -2.12
CA SER A 339 -3.22 -18.06 -0.86
C SER A 339 -1.78 -18.58 -0.91
N LYS A 340 -1.37 -19.29 -1.98
CA LYS A 340 -0.03 -19.89 -2.06
C LYS A 340 1.01 -18.88 -2.51
N SER A 341 2.14 -18.83 -1.81
CA SER A 341 3.23 -17.88 -2.07
C SER A 341 3.94 -18.10 -3.41
N TRP A 342 3.92 -19.31 -3.97
CA TRP A 342 4.52 -19.61 -5.27
C TRP A 342 3.71 -19.07 -6.46
N LEU A 343 2.41 -18.80 -6.27
CA LEU A 343 1.57 -18.26 -7.33
C LEU A 343 1.89 -16.77 -7.51
N PRO A 344 2.31 -16.34 -8.72
CA PRO A 344 2.68 -14.95 -8.97
C PRO A 344 1.51 -13.98 -8.77
N GLN A 345 1.81 -12.69 -8.70
CA GLN A 345 0.78 -11.65 -8.69
C GLN A 345 0.27 -11.42 -10.12
N PRO A 346 -1.04 -11.14 -10.31
CA PRO A 346 -1.54 -10.73 -11.61
C PRO A 346 -0.84 -9.45 -12.05
N LEU A 347 -0.52 -9.36 -13.35
CA LEU A 347 0.11 -8.17 -13.92
C LEU A 347 -0.80 -6.95 -13.77
N ILE A 348 -2.09 -7.16 -14.01
CA ILE A 348 -3.10 -6.12 -13.91
C ILE A 348 -4.48 -6.75 -13.67
N LEU A 349 -5.30 -6.09 -12.85
CA LEU A 349 -6.71 -6.42 -12.64
C LEU A 349 -7.61 -5.24 -13.03
N PRO A 350 -8.90 -5.45 -13.36
CA PRO A 350 -9.79 -4.38 -13.82
C PRO A 350 -9.90 -3.20 -12.84
N ALA A 351 -9.95 -3.47 -11.54
CA ALA A 351 -9.96 -2.43 -10.52
C ALA A 351 -8.64 -1.62 -10.48
N GLU A 352 -7.49 -2.27 -10.68
CA GLU A 352 -6.20 -1.59 -10.78
C GLU A 352 -6.15 -0.69 -12.02
N VAL A 353 -6.73 -1.13 -13.14
CA VAL A 353 -6.88 -0.30 -14.37
C VAL A 353 -7.63 0.99 -14.07
N TYR A 354 -8.79 0.90 -13.41
CA TYR A 354 -9.57 2.10 -13.10
C TYR A 354 -8.86 3.03 -12.14
N LYS A 355 -8.16 2.49 -11.13
CA LYS A 355 -7.38 3.26 -10.15
C LYS A 355 -6.20 4.04 -10.76
N VAL A 356 -5.73 3.72 -11.97
CA VAL A 356 -4.62 4.45 -12.61
C VAL A 356 -5.00 5.12 -13.92
N GLY A 357 -6.04 4.62 -14.59
CA GLY A 357 -6.41 5.01 -15.96
C GLY A 357 -7.61 5.94 -16.05
N VAL A 358 -8.33 6.20 -14.96
CA VAL A 358 -9.51 7.09 -14.92
C VAL A 358 -9.27 8.20 -13.91
N THR A 359 -9.57 9.45 -14.29
CA THR A 359 -9.42 10.60 -13.39
C THR A 359 -10.33 10.47 -12.18
N HIS A 360 -9.74 10.48 -10.98
CA HIS A 360 -10.48 10.54 -9.73
C HIS A 360 -9.65 11.24 -8.66
N TYR A 361 -10.17 12.32 -8.10
CA TYR A 361 -9.59 12.99 -6.94
C TYR A 361 -10.66 13.70 -6.15
N PHE A 362 -10.39 13.91 -4.86
CA PHE A 362 -11.41 14.29 -3.88
C PHE A 362 -10.95 15.49 -3.06
N SER A 363 -11.89 16.37 -2.77
CA SER A 363 -11.70 17.53 -1.92
C SER A 363 -11.52 17.08 -0.47
N TYR A 364 -10.41 17.48 0.16
CA TYR A 364 -10.21 17.33 1.60
C TYR A 364 -10.71 18.55 2.41
N LEU A 365 -11.46 19.48 1.77
CA LEU A 365 -11.88 20.74 2.40
C LEU A 365 -12.72 20.51 3.66
N LYS A 366 -13.59 19.50 3.67
CA LYS A 366 -14.38 19.16 4.87
C LYS A 366 -13.47 18.74 6.02
N ALA A 367 -12.48 17.88 5.78
CA ALA A 367 -11.50 17.49 6.78
C ALA A 367 -10.68 18.69 7.29
N LYS A 368 -10.35 19.64 6.40
CA LYS A 368 -9.67 20.88 6.76
C LYS A 368 -10.53 21.77 7.65
N GLU A 369 -11.80 21.96 7.31
CA GLU A 369 -12.72 22.87 8.00
C GLU A 369 -13.18 22.33 9.35
N GLU A 370 -13.52 21.02 9.40
CA GLU A 370 -14.10 20.40 10.59
C GLU A 370 -13.04 19.80 11.54
N LEU A 371 -11.98 19.20 10.98
CA LEU A 371 -10.93 18.52 11.76
C LEU A 371 -9.64 19.35 11.88
N GLY A 372 -9.49 20.43 11.12
CA GLY A 372 -8.24 21.19 11.04
C GLY A 372 -7.15 20.49 10.23
N TYR A 373 -7.50 19.50 9.39
CA TYR A 373 -6.53 18.76 8.60
C TYR A 373 -5.87 19.65 7.53
N VAL A 374 -4.55 19.81 7.66
CA VAL A 374 -3.70 20.44 6.66
C VAL A 374 -2.49 19.52 6.45
N PRO A 375 -2.25 19.02 5.22
CA PRO A 375 -1.05 18.22 4.93
C PRO A 375 0.20 19.01 5.31
N PHE A 376 1.02 18.46 6.20
CA PHE A 376 2.21 19.14 6.70
C PHE A 376 3.47 18.75 5.92
N LYS A 377 3.46 17.58 5.26
CA LYS A 377 4.47 17.17 4.28
C LYS A 377 3.91 17.31 2.87
N SER A 378 4.66 17.96 2.00
CA SER A 378 4.34 18.04 0.57
C SER A 378 4.62 16.71 -0.13
N SER A 379 3.98 16.50 -1.29
CA SER A 379 4.21 15.27 -2.04
C SER A 379 5.65 15.10 -2.54
N LYS A 380 6.37 16.21 -2.72
CA LYS A 380 7.80 16.21 -3.08
C LYS A 380 8.67 15.72 -1.92
N GLU A 381 8.41 16.19 -0.71
CA GLU A 381 9.14 15.75 0.49
C GLU A 381 8.84 14.30 0.83
N GLY A 382 7.56 13.90 0.77
CA GLY A 382 7.15 12.52 0.95
C GLY A 382 7.80 11.58 -0.07
N MET A 383 7.88 11.99 -1.33
CA MET A 383 8.53 11.22 -2.39
C MET A 383 10.05 11.11 -2.16
N ALA A 384 10.71 12.19 -1.74
CA ALA A 384 12.13 12.17 -1.40
C ALA A 384 12.43 11.17 -0.27
N ALA A 385 11.65 11.19 0.80
CA ALA A 385 11.78 10.22 1.88
C ALA A 385 11.55 8.77 1.41
N THR A 386 10.56 8.57 0.54
CA THR A 386 10.27 7.26 -0.08
C THR A 386 11.46 6.76 -0.90
N ILE A 387 12.05 7.62 -1.73
CA ILE A 387 13.23 7.30 -2.53
C ILE A 387 14.39 6.87 -1.64
N SER A 388 14.73 7.65 -0.61
CA SER A 388 15.84 7.32 0.30
C SER A 388 15.66 5.94 0.93
N TYR A 389 14.47 5.65 1.45
CA TYR A 389 14.15 4.34 2.04
C TYR A 389 14.31 3.19 1.03
N TRP A 390 13.85 3.37 -0.20
CA TRP A 390 13.91 2.32 -1.22
C TRP A 390 15.31 2.15 -1.83
N GLN A 391 16.11 3.20 -1.90
CA GLN A 391 17.52 3.09 -2.32
C GLN A 391 18.33 2.27 -1.33
N GLU A 392 18.16 2.53 -0.02
CA GLU A 392 18.78 1.72 1.03
C GLU A 392 18.31 0.26 0.96
N ARG A 393 17.00 0.04 0.77
CA ARG A 393 16.46 -1.32 0.58
C ARG A 393 17.03 -2.00 -0.66
N LYS A 394 17.20 -1.29 -1.77
CA LYS A 394 17.75 -1.82 -3.02
C LYS A 394 19.20 -2.28 -2.83
N GLN A 395 20.02 -1.50 -2.11
CA GLN A 395 21.40 -1.85 -1.80
C GLN A 395 21.51 -3.20 -1.07
N ARG A 396 20.58 -3.49 -0.16
CA ARG A 396 20.54 -4.76 0.58
C ARG A 396 19.99 -5.94 -0.24
N SER A 397 19.41 -5.69 -1.40
CA SER A 397 18.76 -6.73 -2.22
C SER A 397 19.63 -7.19 -3.39
N LEU A 398 19.54 -8.47 -3.73
CA LEU A 398 20.18 -9.03 -4.92
C LEU A 398 19.52 -8.44 -6.19
N ASP A 399 20.25 -7.64 -6.96
CA ASP A 399 19.83 -7.17 -8.28
C ASP A 399 19.97 -8.27 -9.35
N GLY A 400 19.41 -8.06 -10.53
CA GLY A 400 19.52 -9.04 -11.60
C GLY A 400 18.86 -8.62 -12.91
N PRO A 401 19.07 -9.40 -13.97
CA PRO A 401 18.45 -9.14 -15.27
C PRO A 401 16.96 -9.46 -15.26
N THR A 402 16.27 -9.04 -16.32
CA THR A 402 14.82 -9.23 -16.50
C THR A 402 14.45 -10.70 -16.69
N ILE A 403 13.15 -11.01 -16.55
CA ILE A 403 12.65 -12.37 -16.78
C ILE A 403 12.92 -12.85 -18.22
N PHE A 404 12.96 -11.94 -19.19
CA PHE A 404 13.27 -12.27 -20.58
C PHE A 404 14.69 -12.78 -20.76
N THR A 405 15.66 -12.22 -20.01
CA THR A 405 17.03 -12.73 -20.00
C THR A 405 17.10 -14.12 -19.36
N TRP A 406 16.41 -14.32 -18.23
CA TRP A 406 16.29 -15.64 -17.61
C TRP A 406 15.76 -16.68 -18.60
N LEU A 407 14.63 -16.39 -19.25
CA LEU A 407 14.03 -17.29 -20.22
C LEU A 407 14.98 -17.55 -21.40
N ALA A 408 15.60 -16.51 -21.97
CA ALA A 408 16.50 -16.66 -23.10
C ALA A 408 17.72 -17.54 -22.77
N VAL A 409 18.36 -17.32 -21.62
CA VAL A 409 19.55 -18.08 -21.22
C VAL A 409 19.18 -19.51 -20.84
N ILE A 410 18.16 -19.71 -20.00
CA ILE A 410 17.78 -21.05 -19.53
C ILE A 410 17.26 -21.91 -20.68
N LEU A 411 16.38 -21.37 -21.53
CA LEU A 411 15.87 -22.10 -22.70
C LEU A 411 16.97 -22.35 -23.72
N GLY A 412 17.86 -21.39 -23.96
CA GLY A 412 19.00 -21.53 -24.87
C GLY A 412 19.98 -22.62 -24.43
N MET A 413 20.39 -22.60 -23.16
CA MET A 413 21.29 -23.61 -22.59
C MET A 413 20.64 -24.99 -22.58
N SER A 414 19.35 -25.07 -22.23
CA SER A 414 18.60 -26.34 -22.25
C SER A 414 18.44 -26.88 -23.67
N ALA A 415 18.22 -26.02 -24.66
CA ALA A 415 18.13 -26.40 -26.06
C ALA A 415 19.46 -26.92 -26.61
N LEU A 416 20.58 -26.28 -26.29
CA LEU A 416 21.93 -26.74 -26.67
C LEU A 416 22.25 -28.11 -26.05
N PHE A 417 21.94 -28.30 -24.77
CA PHE A 417 22.08 -29.59 -24.09
C PHE A 417 21.21 -30.67 -24.76
N ALA A 418 19.93 -30.38 -24.99
CA ALA A 418 19.01 -31.30 -25.63
C ALA A 418 19.48 -31.71 -27.03
N ALA A 419 19.86 -30.74 -27.86
CA ALA A 419 20.38 -30.98 -29.20
C ALA A 419 21.64 -31.86 -29.21
N GLY A 420 22.56 -31.63 -28.26
CA GLY A 420 23.85 -32.31 -28.18
C GLY A 420 23.82 -33.74 -27.63
N TRP A 421 22.90 -34.05 -26.70
CA TRP A 421 22.95 -35.29 -25.91
C TRP A 421 21.66 -36.11 -25.83
N LEU A 422 20.47 -35.51 -26.02
CA LEU A 422 19.22 -36.25 -25.85
C LEU A 422 18.84 -37.07 -27.09
N PRO A 423 18.09 -38.18 -26.92
CA PRO A 423 17.58 -38.96 -28.05
C PRO A 423 16.55 -38.18 -28.88
N GLU A 424 16.29 -38.62 -30.11
CA GLU A 424 15.37 -37.99 -31.07
C GLU A 424 13.90 -38.20 -30.74
N VAL A 425 13.48 -37.68 -29.59
CA VAL A 425 12.09 -37.76 -29.11
C VAL A 425 11.54 -36.35 -28.89
N GLY A 426 10.29 -36.14 -29.28
CA GLY A 426 9.58 -34.87 -29.09
C GLY A 426 10.26 -33.71 -29.84
N PRO A 427 10.58 -32.59 -29.17
CA PRO A 427 11.12 -31.39 -29.84
C PRO A 427 12.62 -31.51 -30.21
N VAL A 428 13.32 -32.53 -29.75
CA VAL A 428 14.79 -32.66 -29.90
C VAL A 428 15.25 -32.65 -31.37
N PRO A 429 14.62 -33.35 -32.33
CA PRO A 429 15.04 -33.31 -33.73
C PRO A 429 15.03 -31.89 -34.32
N PHE A 430 13.99 -31.10 -34.01
CA PHE A 430 13.90 -29.70 -34.42
C PHE A 430 15.01 -28.84 -33.80
N LEU A 431 15.23 -28.96 -32.48
CA LEU A 431 16.30 -28.24 -31.78
C LEU A 431 17.68 -28.59 -32.33
N ARG A 432 17.90 -29.85 -32.72
CA ARG A 432 19.14 -30.32 -33.35
C ARG A 432 19.32 -29.75 -34.75
N ALA A 433 18.29 -29.77 -35.59
CA ALA A 433 18.32 -29.16 -36.92
C ALA A 433 18.61 -27.65 -36.84
N LEU A 434 17.93 -26.94 -35.93
CA LEU A 434 18.16 -25.53 -35.67
C LEU A 434 19.59 -25.27 -35.17
N SER A 435 20.10 -26.08 -34.24
CA SER A 435 21.47 -25.94 -33.75
C SER A 435 22.50 -26.20 -34.86
N LEU A 436 22.29 -27.22 -35.70
CA LEU A 436 23.17 -27.53 -36.83
C LEU A 436 23.15 -26.45 -37.91
N PHE A 437 22.02 -25.75 -38.10
CA PHE A 437 21.96 -24.61 -38.99
C PHE A 437 22.99 -23.52 -38.60
N PHE A 438 23.12 -23.23 -37.31
CA PHE A 438 24.07 -22.23 -36.80
C PHE A 438 25.50 -22.78 -36.62
N PHE A 439 25.65 -23.97 -36.02
CA PHE A 439 26.93 -24.50 -35.57
C PHE A 439 27.55 -25.53 -36.53
N ARG A 440 26.86 -25.89 -37.61
CA ARG A 440 27.29 -26.78 -38.71
C ARG A 440 27.53 -28.25 -38.37
N THR A 441 28.05 -28.57 -37.18
CA THR A 441 28.39 -29.94 -36.77
C THR A 441 27.99 -30.23 -35.33
N MET A 442 27.76 -31.51 -35.00
CA MET A 442 27.40 -31.91 -33.63
C MET A 442 28.55 -31.74 -32.63
N THR A 443 29.78 -31.89 -33.09
CA THR A 443 30.97 -31.59 -32.28
C THR A 443 30.98 -30.12 -31.85
N MET A 444 30.65 -29.21 -32.78
CA MET A 444 30.59 -27.77 -32.47
C MET A 444 29.46 -27.45 -31.48
N VAL A 445 28.27 -28.02 -31.64
CA VAL A 445 27.15 -27.82 -30.69
C VAL A 445 27.54 -28.26 -29.28
N ARG A 446 28.17 -29.45 -29.14
CA ARG A 446 28.63 -29.96 -27.85
C ARG A 446 29.74 -29.10 -27.25
N ALA A 447 30.71 -28.69 -28.08
CA ALA A 447 31.80 -27.82 -27.65
C ALA A 447 31.27 -26.46 -27.15
N VAL A 448 30.36 -25.83 -27.90
CA VAL A 448 29.73 -24.56 -27.50
C VAL A 448 29.01 -24.71 -26.16
N PHE A 449 28.23 -25.77 -25.95
CA PHE A 449 27.57 -25.99 -24.67
C PHE A 449 28.57 -26.14 -23.52
N ILE A 450 29.60 -27.00 -23.67
CA ILE A 450 30.61 -27.23 -22.62
C ILE A 450 31.37 -25.94 -22.30
N ILE A 451 31.78 -25.18 -23.33
CA ILE A 451 32.47 -23.90 -23.15
C ILE A 451 31.56 -22.90 -22.44
N SER A 452 30.29 -22.77 -22.84
CA SER A 452 29.33 -21.89 -22.18
C SER A 452 29.13 -22.26 -20.71
N VAL A 453 29.00 -23.55 -20.38
CA VAL A 453 28.91 -24.01 -18.98
C VAL A 453 30.18 -23.65 -18.21
N ALA A 454 31.37 -23.89 -18.78
CA ALA A 454 32.63 -23.56 -18.13
C ALA A 454 32.78 -22.05 -17.88
N VAL A 455 32.39 -21.21 -18.85
CA VAL A 455 32.37 -19.75 -18.71
C VAL A 455 31.41 -19.32 -17.61
N HIS A 456 30.17 -19.83 -17.61
CA HIS A 456 29.18 -19.51 -16.58
C HIS A 456 29.65 -19.88 -15.16
N VAL A 457 30.26 -21.05 -14.99
CA VAL A 457 30.82 -21.48 -13.70
C VAL A 457 31.99 -20.58 -13.29
N GLY A 458 32.89 -20.26 -14.23
CA GLY A 458 33.99 -19.34 -13.99
C GLY A 458 33.53 -17.94 -13.58
N GLU A 459 32.54 -17.40 -14.29
CA GLU A 459 31.90 -16.13 -13.96
C GLU A 459 31.19 -16.19 -12.60
N GLY A 460 30.52 -17.30 -12.27
CA GLY A 460 29.91 -17.53 -10.96
C GLY A 460 30.92 -17.48 -9.82
N ILE A 461 32.05 -18.17 -9.95
CA ILE A 461 33.14 -18.16 -8.96
C ILE A 461 33.72 -16.75 -8.81
N TYR A 462 33.92 -16.05 -9.93
CA TYR A 462 34.39 -14.66 -9.93
C TYR A 462 33.38 -13.73 -9.23
N ALA A 463 32.10 -13.87 -9.55
CA ALA A 463 31.01 -13.12 -8.92
C ALA A 463 30.97 -13.33 -7.41
N TRP A 464 31.11 -14.56 -6.94
CA TRP A 464 31.18 -14.87 -5.52
C TRP A 464 32.36 -14.18 -4.82
N SER A 465 33.54 -14.25 -5.43
CA SER A 465 34.77 -13.62 -4.90
C SER A 465 34.66 -12.09 -4.83
N LEU A 466 34.07 -11.48 -5.86
CA LEU A 466 33.82 -10.04 -5.90
C LEU A 466 32.73 -9.64 -4.90
N ALA A 467 31.61 -10.35 -4.87
CA ALA A 467 30.48 -10.06 -3.99
C ALA A 467 30.85 -10.14 -2.51
N LYS A 468 31.74 -11.05 -2.09
CA LYS A 468 32.27 -11.06 -0.72
C LYS A 468 32.88 -9.73 -0.26
N ARG A 469 33.34 -8.89 -1.20
CA ARG A 469 33.94 -7.58 -0.89
C ARG A 469 32.94 -6.43 -1.00
N VAL A 470 32.01 -6.50 -1.95
CA VAL A 470 31.12 -5.38 -2.29
C VAL A 470 29.67 -5.57 -1.86
N ASP A 471 29.24 -6.80 -1.59
CA ASP A 471 27.87 -7.20 -1.22
C ASP A 471 27.87 -8.57 -0.51
N PRO A 472 28.47 -8.65 0.69
CA PRO A 472 28.71 -9.92 1.38
C PRO A 472 27.41 -10.65 1.73
N ASP A 473 26.35 -9.92 2.06
CA ASP A 473 25.05 -10.47 2.43
C ASP A 473 24.40 -11.26 1.29
N ASN A 474 24.66 -10.87 0.04
CA ASN A 474 24.11 -11.53 -1.15
C ASN A 474 25.14 -12.36 -1.93
N ALA A 475 26.34 -12.62 -1.38
CA ALA A 475 27.42 -13.27 -2.12
C ALA A 475 27.03 -14.63 -2.74
N MET A 476 26.27 -15.45 -2.01
CA MET A 476 25.74 -16.71 -2.53
C MET A 476 24.65 -16.51 -3.59
N GLY A 477 23.84 -15.45 -3.46
CA GLY A 477 22.86 -15.07 -4.47
C GLY A 477 23.53 -14.70 -5.80
N TRP A 478 24.59 -13.90 -5.74
CA TRP A 478 25.40 -13.55 -6.92
C TRP A 478 26.04 -14.77 -7.55
N PHE A 479 26.62 -15.68 -6.74
CA PHE A 479 27.18 -16.93 -7.25
C PHE A 479 26.18 -17.73 -8.08
N TRP A 480 25.01 -18.05 -7.52
CA TRP A 480 24.02 -18.88 -8.19
C TRP A 480 23.38 -18.17 -9.39
N GLN A 481 23.07 -16.88 -9.25
CA GLN A 481 22.50 -16.10 -10.34
C GLN A 481 23.48 -15.96 -11.51
N THR A 482 24.76 -15.69 -11.25
CA THR A 482 25.78 -15.59 -12.29
C THR A 482 26.13 -16.96 -12.87
N THR A 483 26.13 -18.04 -12.09
CA THR A 483 26.28 -19.39 -12.65
C THR A 483 25.13 -19.72 -13.62
N ALA A 484 23.90 -19.30 -13.31
CA ALA A 484 22.76 -19.52 -14.19
C ALA A 484 22.78 -18.62 -15.43
N LEU A 485 23.16 -17.35 -15.29
CA LEU A 485 22.95 -16.31 -16.31
C LEU A 485 24.22 -15.77 -16.96
N GLY A 486 25.38 -16.19 -16.50
CA GLY A 486 26.68 -15.69 -16.91
C GLY A 486 26.81 -14.17 -16.82
N PHE A 487 27.47 -13.60 -17.83
CA PHE A 487 27.73 -12.16 -17.98
C PHE A 487 26.50 -11.28 -17.75
N PHE A 488 25.30 -11.73 -18.13
CA PHE A 488 24.07 -10.95 -17.99
C PHE A 488 23.71 -10.63 -16.53
N SER A 489 24.07 -11.51 -15.58
CA SER A 489 24.01 -11.26 -14.14
C SER A 489 25.27 -10.51 -13.68
N MET A 490 26.45 -10.94 -14.12
CA MET A 490 27.74 -10.39 -13.69
C MET A 490 27.83 -8.86 -13.87
N ARG A 491 27.30 -8.31 -14.97
CA ARG A 491 27.29 -6.86 -15.25
C ARG A 491 26.62 -6.02 -14.15
N PHE A 492 25.64 -6.57 -13.44
CA PHE A 492 24.98 -5.86 -12.33
C PHE A 492 25.88 -5.79 -11.09
N LEU A 493 26.57 -6.89 -10.78
CA LEU A 493 27.56 -6.90 -9.71
C LEU A 493 28.74 -5.98 -10.03
N LEU A 494 29.19 -5.95 -11.28
CA LEU A 494 30.24 -5.02 -11.73
C LEU A 494 29.81 -3.55 -11.57
N LYS A 495 28.55 -3.20 -11.90
CA LYS A 495 28.00 -1.86 -11.63
C LYS A 495 28.03 -1.55 -10.14
N ARG A 496 27.55 -2.47 -9.29
CA ARG A 496 27.56 -2.30 -7.83
C ARG A 496 28.97 -2.12 -7.26
N ALA A 497 29.94 -2.86 -7.77
CA ALA A 497 31.35 -2.73 -7.38
C ALA A 497 31.94 -1.36 -7.76
N LYS A 498 31.55 -0.81 -8.93
CA LYS A 498 31.95 0.53 -9.35
C LYS A 498 31.35 1.61 -8.44
N ASP A 499 30.07 1.47 -8.10
CA ASP A 499 29.37 2.41 -7.24
C ASP A 499 29.90 2.38 -5.79
N HIS A 500 30.45 1.25 -5.33
CA HIS A 500 31.11 1.11 -4.02
C HIS A 500 32.50 1.80 -3.98
N GLN A 501 33.14 2.04 -5.13
CA GLN A 501 34.47 2.67 -5.21
C GLN A 501 34.42 4.18 -5.43
N ALA A 502 33.27 4.70 -5.89
CA ALA A 502 33.02 6.13 -6.08
C ALA A 502 32.49 6.75 -4.79
#